data_AF-A0A928VE03-F1
#
_entry.id   AF-A0A928VE03-F1
#
_cell.length_a   1.000
_cell.length_b   1.000
_cell.length_c   1.000
_cell.angle_alpha   90.00
_cell.angle_beta   90.00
_cell.angle_gamma   90.00
#
_symmetry.space_group_name_H-M   'P 1'
#
loop_
_entity.id
_entity.type
_entity.pdbx_description
1 polymer ?
#
loop_
_entity_poly.entity_id
_entity_poly.type
_entity_poly.pdbx_seq_one_letter_code
_entity_poly.pdbx_strand_id
1 'polypeptide(L)'
;MPRSDKKSHGEVVQARTRRVLRAILTEAATQDNPRKMISRWQEQPGAILTIETTLLSLMYLTNQDREPQITSGHVRESLEAMRDFLGILQDHRTQTKGSAKWNFTLTLWDQQRVERNLAGFD
;
A
#
# COMPACT_ATOMS: atom_id res chain seq x y z
N MET A 1 -13.87 9.77 33.87
CA MET A 1 -14.72 9.47 32.69
C MET A 1 -13.81 9.22 31.49
N PRO A 2 -13.63 7.99 30.99
CA PRO A 2 -12.87 7.77 29.77
C PRO A 2 -13.80 8.07 28.58
N ARG A 3 -13.48 9.11 27.82
CA ARG A 3 -14.12 9.38 26.52
C ARG A 3 -13.50 8.44 25.51
N SER A 4 -14.33 7.63 24.87
CA SER A 4 -13.91 6.76 23.77
C SER A 4 -13.54 7.63 22.56
N ASP A 5 -12.25 7.85 22.35
CA ASP A 5 -11.69 8.41 21.12
C ASP A 5 -11.82 7.37 19.98
N LYS A 6 -13.02 7.24 19.42
CA LYS A 6 -13.22 6.59 18.12
C LYS A 6 -12.56 7.48 17.06
N LYS A 7 -11.30 7.15 16.77
CA LYS A 7 -10.41 7.64 15.71
C LYS A 7 -11.16 8.22 14.49
N SER A 8 -11.38 9.53 14.47
CA SER A 8 -11.76 10.33 13.28
C SER A 8 -10.63 10.43 12.24
N HIS A 9 -9.88 9.36 12.00
CA HIS A 9 -9.06 9.19 10.81
C HIS A 9 -9.90 8.63 9.62
N GLY A 10 -11.19 8.36 9.86
CA GLY A 10 -12.07 7.40 9.18
C GLY A 10 -12.06 7.39 7.66
N GLU A 11 -12.61 8.41 6.99
CA GLU A 11 -12.86 8.31 5.54
C GLU A 11 -11.70 8.81 4.68
N VAL A 12 -11.03 9.90 5.09
CA VAL A 12 -9.95 10.51 4.29
C VAL A 12 -8.71 9.62 4.25
N VAL A 13 -8.32 9.05 5.39
CA VAL A 13 -7.16 8.13 5.44
C VAL A 13 -7.48 6.84 4.72
N GLN A 14 -8.71 6.33 4.83
CA GLN A 14 -9.14 5.15 4.09
C GLN A 14 -9.16 5.39 2.57
N ALA A 15 -9.77 6.48 2.09
CA ALA A 15 -9.77 6.84 0.68
C ALA A 15 -8.34 6.97 0.14
N ARG A 16 -7.45 7.59 0.92
CA ARG A 16 -6.04 7.70 0.57
C ARG A 16 -5.34 6.34 0.53
N THR A 17 -5.60 5.49 1.52
CA THR A 17 -5.03 4.15 1.60
C THR A 17 -5.50 3.30 0.42
N ARG A 18 -6.78 3.38 0.04
CA ARG A 18 -7.31 2.76 -1.20
C ARG A 18 -6.57 3.24 -2.42
N ARG A 19 -6.31 4.54 -2.52
CA ARG A 19 -5.60 5.13 -3.66
C ARG A 19 -4.16 4.63 -3.75
N VAL A 20 -3.44 4.59 -2.63
CA VAL A 20 -2.07 4.03 -2.56
C VAL A 20 -2.09 2.54 -2.92
N LEU A 21 -3.03 1.76 -2.37
CA LEU A 21 -3.17 0.33 -2.66
C LEU A 21 -3.46 0.09 -4.14
N ARG A 22 -4.39 0.86 -4.73
CA ARG A 22 -4.71 0.77 -6.16
C ARG A 22 -3.48 1.05 -7.02
N ALA A 23 -2.74 2.13 -6.74
CA ALA A 23 -1.53 2.47 -7.49
C ALA A 23 -0.50 1.33 -7.44
N ILE A 24 -0.31 0.73 -6.26
CA ILE A 24 0.57 -0.44 -6.08
C ILE A 24 0.09 -1.63 -6.92
N LEU A 25 -1.20 -1.97 -6.86
CA LEU A 25 -1.74 -3.14 -7.57
C LEU A 25 -1.74 -2.93 -9.10
N THR A 26 -2.05 -1.73 -9.57
CA THR A 26 -1.98 -1.38 -11.00
C THR A 26 -0.56 -1.45 -11.53
N GLU A 27 0.40 -0.91 -10.78
CA GLU A 27 1.82 -0.99 -11.15
C GLU A 27 2.32 -2.44 -11.11
N ALA A 28 1.92 -3.24 -10.11
CA ALA A 28 2.28 -4.65 -10.02
C ALA A 28 1.64 -5.54 -11.10
N ALA A 29 0.50 -5.12 -11.66
CA ALA A 29 -0.13 -5.79 -12.80
C ALA A 29 0.53 -5.43 -14.14
N THR A 30 1.33 -4.37 -14.18
CA THR A 30 2.05 -3.95 -15.38
C THR A 30 3.27 -4.85 -15.57
N GLN A 31 3.32 -5.62 -16.67
CA GLN A 31 4.42 -6.54 -16.98
C GLN A 31 5.73 -5.82 -17.31
N ASP A 32 5.67 -4.51 -17.57
CA ASP A 32 6.83 -3.65 -17.80
C ASP A 32 7.43 -3.24 -16.45
N ASN A 33 8.38 -4.05 -15.98
CA ASN A 33 9.05 -3.94 -14.69
C ASN A 33 9.55 -2.49 -14.45
N PRO A 34 8.81 -1.67 -13.69
CA PRO A 34 9.06 -0.25 -13.69
C PRO A 34 10.27 0.03 -12.81
N ARG A 35 11.18 0.92 -13.26
CA ARG A 35 12.37 1.37 -12.50
C ARG A 35 12.05 1.86 -11.07
N LYS A 36 10.78 2.04 -10.71
CA LYS A 36 10.28 2.65 -9.47
C LYS A 36 9.82 1.63 -8.43
N MET A 37 9.38 0.43 -8.84
CA MET A 37 8.85 -0.59 -7.93
C MET A 37 9.10 -1.99 -8.48
N ILE A 38 9.78 -2.83 -7.69
CA ILE A 38 9.90 -4.25 -7.97
C ILE A 38 8.75 -4.94 -7.24
N SER A 39 7.95 -5.71 -7.97
CA SER A 39 6.83 -6.46 -7.42
C SER A 39 6.95 -7.92 -7.83
N ARG A 40 6.69 -8.84 -6.90
CA ARG A 40 6.78 -10.28 -7.12
C ARG A 40 5.64 -10.99 -6.42
N TRP A 41 4.79 -11.63 -7.22
CA TRP A 41 3.79 -12.56 -6.70
C TRP A 41 4.47 -13.85 -6.27
N GLN A 42 4.13 -14.35 -5.09
CA GLN A 42 4.59 -15.67 -4.66
C GLN A 42 3.66 -16.74 -5.23
N GLU A 43 4.26 -17.80 -5.79
CA GLU A 43 3.52 -18.98 -6.22
C GLU A 43 3.01 -19.72 -4.98
N GLN A 44 1.68 -19.91 -4.94
CA GLN A 44 0.82 -20.67 -4.02
C GLN A 44 1.40 -21.28 -2.71
N PRO A 45 0.62 -21.28 -1.60
CA PRO A 45 -0.82 -21.01 -1.54
C PRO A 45 -1.13 -19.60 -1.02
N GLY A 46 -1.55 -18.69 -1.90
CA GLY A 46 -2.08 -17.38 -1.50
C GLY A 46 -1.81 -16.24 -2.47
N ALA A 47 -2.60 -15.16 -2.37
CA ALA A 47 -2.37 -13.93 -3.10
C ALA A 47 -1.35 -13.05 -2.36
N ILE A 48 -0.11 -13.54 -2.26
CA ILE A 48 0.97 -12.86 -1.55
C ILE A 48 1.82 -12.08 -2.56
N LEU A 49 1.91 -10.76 -2.37
CA LEU A 49 2.68 -9.86 -3.21
C LEU A 49 3.83 -9.23 -2.42
N THR A 50 5.07 -9.56 -2.75
CA THR A 50 6.26 -8.93 -2.17
C THR A 50 6.67 -7.72 -3.01
N ILE A 51 6.96 -6.60 -2.33
CA ILE A 51 7.20 -5.31 -2.97
C ILE A 51 8.47 -4.68 -2.40
N GLU A 52 9.38 -4.32 -3.31
CA GLU A 52 10.53 -3.47 -3.00
C GLU A 52 10.39 -2.14 -3.75
N THR A 53 10.36 -1.04 -3.00
CA THR A 53 10.13 0.30 -3.52
C THR A 53 10.70 1.39 -2.61
N THR A 54 10.36 2.65 -2.86
CA THR A 54 10.63 3.78 -1.97
C THR A 54 9.37 4.61 -1.75
N LEU A 55 9.30 5.38 -0.66
CA LEU A 55 8.16 6.28 -0.44
C LEU A 55 7.99 7.31 -1.58
N LEU A 56 9.09 7.75 -2.18
CA LEU A 56 9.06 8.68 -3.31
C LEU A 56 8.50 8.03 -4.57
N SER A 57 8.89 6.79 -4.85
CA SER A 57 8.32 6.00 -5.94
C SER A 57 6.81 5.83 -5.77
N LEU A 58 6.36 5.39 -4.59
CA LEU A 58 4.93 5.21 -4.30
C LEU A 58 4.15 6.53 -4.37
N MET A 59 4.74 7.61 -3.85
CA MET A 59 4.16 8.95 -3.96
C MET A 59 4.00 9.37 -5.43
N TYR A 60 5.02 9.14 -6.26
CA TYR A 60 4.97 9.44 -7.68
C TYR A 60 3.87 8.64 -8.38
N LEU A 61 3.81 7.32 -8.14
CA LEU A 61 2.80 6.43 -8.72
C LEU A 61 1.39 6.86 -8.32
N THR A 62 1.19 7.21 -7.05
CA THR A 62 -0.12 7.62 -6.56
C THR A 62 -0.54 9.00 -7.11
N ASN A 63 0.41 9.89 -7.38
CA ASN A 63 0.16 11.23 -7.91
C ASN A 63 0.02 11.28 -9.44
N GLN A 64 0.00 10.13 -10.14
CA GLN A 64 -0.24 10.12 -11.59
C GLN A 64 -1.69 10.44 -11.96
N ASP A 65 -2.64 10.21 -11.05
CA ASP A 65 -4.04 10.59 -11.21
C ASP A 65 -4.28 12.10 -10.99
N ARG A 66 -5.37 12.64 -11.57
CA ARG A 66 -5.82 14.05 -11.44
C ARG A 66 -6.38 14.42 -10.05
N GLU A 67 -5.96 13.69 -9.04
CA GLU A 67 -6.43 13.79 -7.68
C GLU A 67 -5.43 14.61 -6.83
N PRO A 68 -5.84 15.17 -5.67
CA PRO A 68 -4.96 15.98 -4.84
C PRO A 68 -3.66 15.25 -4.51
N GLN A 69 -2.55 15.98 -4.60
CA GLN A 69 -1.23 15.41 -4.40
C GLN A 69 -1.07 14.88 -2.96
N ILE A 70 -0.58 13.65 -2.85
CA ILE A 70 -0.18 13.07 -1.57
C ILE A 70 1.32 13.27 -1.35
N THR A 71 1.73 13.37 -0.10
CA THR A 71 3.13 13.50 0.31
C THR A 71 3.69 12.14 0.73
N SER A 72 5.01 12.04 0.87
CA SER A 72 5.65 10.83 1.41
C SER A 72 5.18 10.49 2.84
N GLY A 73 4.81 11.49 3.64
CA GLY A 73 4.20 11.31 4.96
C GLY A 73 2.83 10.64 4.86
N HIS A 74 2.01 11.07 3.90
CA HIS A 74 0.71 10.47 3.63
C HIS A 74 0.81 9.03 3.09
N VAL A 75 1.81 8.74 2.24
CA VAL A 75 2.10 7.37 1.81
C VAL A 75 2.46 6.51 3.00
N ARG A 76 3.35 6.98 3.88
CA ARG A 76 3.74 6.24 5.09
C ARG A 76 2.51 5.96 5.96
N GLU A 77 1.68 6.96 6.23
CA GLU A 77 0.44 6.79 6.99
C GLU A 77 -0.49 5.73 6.36
N SER A 78 -0.57 5.72 5.02
CA SER A 78 -1.36 4.72 4.29
C SER A 78 -0.78 3.30 4.44
N LEU A 79 0.55 3.13 4.37
CA LEU A 79 1.19 1.83 4.58
C LEU A 79 1.03 1.33 6.03
N GLU A 80 1.19 2.22 7.01
CA GLU A 80 0.92 1.91 8.42
C GLU A 80 -0.56 1.53 8.60
N ALA A 81 -1.48 2.18 7.87
CA ALA A 81 -2.89 1.83 7.93
C ALA A 81 -3.19 0.45 7.31
N MET A 82 -2.52 0.09 6.20
CA MET A 82 -2.62 -1.27 5.63
C MET A 82 -2.09 -2.35 6.59
N ARG A 83 -1.13 -2.01 7.45
CA ARG A 83 -0.64 -2.91 8.49
C ARG A 83 -1.61 -2.98 9.68
N ASP A 84 -1.91 -1.83 10.28
CA ASP A 84 -2.58 -1.77 11.59
C ASP A 84 -4.10 -1.92 11.51
N PHE A 85 -4.74 -1.49 10.41
CA PHE A 85 -6.18 -1.63 10.23
C PHE A 85 -6.55 -2.87 9.43
N LEU A 86 -5.88 -3.10 8.29
CA LEU A 86 -6.23 -4.20 7.39
C LEU A 86 -5.50 -5.50 7.72
N GLY A 87 -4.35 -5.44 8.41
CA GLY A 87 -3.53 -6.62 8.67
C GLY A 87 -2.97 -7.27 7.40
N ILE A 88 -3.03 -6.60 6.25
CA ILE A 88 -2.58 -7.16 4.96
C ILE A 88 -1.10 -6.89 4.70
N LEU A 89 -0.52 -5.86 5.32
CA LEU A 89 0.87 -5.47 5.10
C LEU A 89 1.77 -6.06 6.18
N GLN A 90 2.80 -6.80 5.74
CA GLN A 90 3.89 -7.28 6.57
C GLN A 90 5.18 -6.53 6.21
N ASP A 91 5.70 -5.75 7.15
CA ASP A 91 6.94 -4.99 6.96
C ASP A 91 8.15 -5.92 7.13
N HIS A 92 9.05 -5.95 6.13
CA HIS A 92 10.28 -6.76 6.12
C HIS A 92 11.54 -5.89 6.19
N ARG A 93 11.43 -4.62 6.57
CA ARG A 93 12.59 -3.73 6.65
C ARG A 93 13.40 -4.06 7.90
N THR A 94 14.67 -4.37 7.69
CA THR A 94 15.65 -4.51 8.78
C THR A 94 15.97 -3.16 9.45
N GLN A 95 15.78 -2.06 8.73
CA GLN A 95 15.99 -0.71 9.24
C GLN A 95 14.86 0.23 8.78
N THR A 96 14.08 0.71 9.74
CA THR A 96 12.90 1.56 9.50
C THR A 96 13.21 3.06 9.52
N LYS A 97 14.37 3.45 10.08
CA LYS A 97 14.85 4.84 10.17
C LYS A 97 16.06 5.04 9.26
N GLY A 98 16.06 6.12 8.47
CA GLY A 98 17.18 6.47 7.56
C GLY A 98 17.22 5.71 6.24
N SER A 99 16.48 4.60 6.09
CA SER A 99 16.33 3.89 4.82
C SER A 99 15.21 4.48 3.98
N ALA A 100 15.54 4.91 2.76
CA ALA A 100 14.55 5.27 1.75
C ALA A 100 13.85 4.04 1.15
N LYS A 101 14.47 2.86 1.27
CA LYS A 101 13.96 1.60 0.74
C LYS A 101 12.88 1.05 1.64
N TRP A 102 11.80 0.62 0.99
CA TRP A 102 10.68 -0.06 1.59
C TRP A 102 10.59 -1.46 1.00
N ASN A 103 10.60 -2.45 1.88
CA ASN A 103 10.42 -3.85 1.55
C ASN A 103 9.30 -4.39 2.45
N PHE A 104 8.20 -4.80 1.84
CA PHE A 104 7.04 -5.31 2.54
C PHE A 104 6.29 -6.30 1.66
N THR A 105 5.46 -7.10 2.30
CA THR A 105 4.61 -8.08 1.64
C THR A 105 3.16 -7.73 1.90
N LEU A 106 2.33 -7.80 0.86
CA LEU A 106 0.89 -7.65 0.93
C LEU A 106 0.25 -9.04 0.81
N THR A 107 -0.51 -9.43 1.82
CA THR A 107 -1.38 -10.60 1.78
C THR A 107 -2.74 -10.14 1.30
N LEU A 108 -3.05 -10.44 0.04
CA LEU A 108 -4.24 -9.97 -0.66
C LEU A 108 -5.27 -11.11 -0.77
N TRP A 109 -6.43 -10.79 -1.32
CA TRP A 109 -7.53 -11.75 -1.52
C TRP A 109 -7.47 -12.40 -2.91
N ASP A 110 -6.91 -11.72 -3.90
CA ASP A 110 -6.83 -12.19 -5.29
C ASP A 110 -5.53 -11.72 -5.98
N GLN A 111 -4.88 -12.58 -6.77
CA GLN A 111 -3.62 -12.26 -7.45
C GLN A 111 -3.81 -11.39 -8.70
N GLN A 112 -4.96 -11.45 -9.35
CA GLN A 112 -5.17 -10.88 -10.69
C GLN A 112 -6.22 -9.77 -10.72
N ARG A 113 -7.07 -9.67 -9.69
CA ARG A 113 -8.20 -8.72 -9.67
C ARG A 113 -7.97 -7.61 -8.65
N VAL A 114 -7.48 -6.47 -9.14
CA VAL A 114 -7.38 -5.21 -8.37
C VAL A 114 -8.71 -4.87 -7.71
N GLU A 115 -9.81 -4.97 -8.45
CA GLU A 115 -11.15 -4.68 -7.94
C GLU A 115 -11.59 -5.60 -6.79
N ARG A 116 -11.21 -6.88 -6.80
CA ARG A 116 -11.50 -7.79 -5.66
C ARG A 116 -10.70 -7.42 -4.42
N ASN A 117 -9.45 -7.01 -4.60
CA ASN A 117 -8.62 -6.56 -3.48
C ASN A 117 -9.12 -5.23 -2.90
N LEU A 118 -9.66 -4.35 -3.75
CA LEU A 118 -10.31 -3.12 -3.31
C LEU A 118 -11.69 -3.39 -2.69
N ALA A 119 -12.42 -4.42 -3.13
CA ALA A 119 -13.68 -4.81 -2.51
C ALA A 119 -13.48 -5.43 -1.11
N GLY A 120 -12.34 -6.08 -0.85
CA GLY A 120 -11.97 -6.51 0.50
C GLY A 120 -11.58 -5.36 1.44
N PHE A 121 -11.41 -4.14 0.90
CA PHE A 121 -11.12 -2.94 1.67
C PHE A 121 -12.41 -2.26 2.20
N ASP A 122 -13.55 -2.38 1.50
CA ASP A 122 -14.84 -1.75 1.84
C ASP A 122 -15.69 -2.65 2.75
#